data_AF-A0A382NC27-F1
#
_entry.id   AF-A0A382NC27-F1
#
_cell.length_a   1.000
_cell.length_b   1.000
_cell.length_c   1.000
_cell.angle_alpha   90.00
_cell.angle_beta   90.00
_cell.angle_gamma   90.00
#
_symmetry.space_group_name_H-M   'P 1'
#
loop_
_entity.id
_entity.type
_entity.pdbx_description
1 polymer ?
#
loop_
_entity_poly.entity_id
_entity_poly.type
_entity_poly.pdbx_seq_one_letter_code
_entity_poly.pdbx_strand_id
1 'polypeptide(L)'
;MRTAGSIFNDIIDKNFDKKVQRTKERPIASGKVSVLEAFIYIVLLCLIALLILLQFNWLTIVLGTSSMILVFTYPFMKRITYWPQLFLGLTFNWGIIMGWTAMTNNISIEPIILYFSAIFWTLGYDTIYGLQDIRDDEIIGVKSTSVKFKNNVKVFVGTCYSLFV
;
A
#
# COMPACT_ATOMS: atom_id res chain seq x y z
N MET A 1 5.06 -0.08 -10.91
CA MET A 1 4.29 0.85 -10.06
C MET A 1 4.72 0.89 -8.59
N ARG A 2 5.17 -0.21 -7.96
CA ARG A 2 5.57 -0.23 -6.54
C ARG A 2 6.49 0.93 -6.12
N THR A 3 7.61 1.11 -6.81
CA THR A 3 8.60 2.15 -6.46
C THR A 3 8.01 3.56 -6.51
N ALA A 4 7.25 3.89 -7.55
CA ALA A 4 6.58 5.19 -7.66
C ALA A 4 5.59 5.42 -6.51
N GLY A 5 4.81 4.39 -6.15
CA GLY A 5 3.91 4.43 -5.00
C GLY A 5 4.63 4.62 -3.67
N SER A 6 5.78 3.96 -3.46
CA SER A 6 6.59 4.14 -2.25
C SER A 6 7.18 5.56 -2.16
N ILE A 7 7.70 6.11 -3.26
CA ILE A 7 8.20 7.49 -3.26
C ILE A 7 7.06 8.47 -2.98
N PHE A 8 5.88 8.26 -3.57
CA PHE A 8 4.72 9.09 -3.32
C PHE A 8 4.28 9.01 -1.86
N ASN A 9 4.28 7.81 -1.26
CA ASN A 9 4.03 7.62 0.16
C ASN A 9 4.99 8.45 1.02
N ASP A 10 6.29 8.38 0.74
CA ASP A 10 7.31 9.15 1.47
C ASP A 10 7.13 10.67 1.31
N ILE A 11 6.71 11.16 0.14
CA ILE A 11 6.39 12.58 -0.08
C ILE A 11 5.23 13.01 0.82
N ILE A 12 4.14 12.24 0.82
CA ILE A 12 2.93 12.55 1.58
C ILE A 12 3.19 12.46 3.09
N ASP A 13 4.03 11.51 3.50
CA ASP A 13 4.29 11.21 4.90
C ASP A 13 5.46 11.95 5.52
N LYS A 14 6.25 12.71 4.74
CA LYS A 14 7.48 13.40 5.18
C LYS A 14 7.38 14.12 6.55
N ASN A 15 6.23 14.73 6.85
CA ASN A 15 6.04 15.49 8.09
C ASN A 15 5.72 14.61 9.29
N PHE A 16 5.06 13.46 9.07
CA PHE A 16 4.87 12.43 10.09
C PHE A 16 6.16 11.67 10.30
N ASP A 17 6.84 11.30 9.21
CA ASP A 17 8.04 10.50 9.26
C ASP A 17 9.16 11.18 10.05
N LYS A 18 9.25 12.52 10.01
CA LYS A 18 10.15 13.33 10.85
C LYS A 18 9.91 13.20 12.36
N LYS A 19 8.69 12.85 12.78
CA LYS A 19 8.27 12.78 14.19
C LYS A 19 8.39 11.38 14.78
N VAL A 20 8.58 10.35 13.95
CA VAL A 20 8.66 8.96 14.38
C VAL A 20 10.13 8.52 14.37
N GLN A 21 10.60 7.95 15.48
CA GLN A 21 12.03 7.66 15.70
C GLN A 21 12.61 6.76 14.60
N ARG A 22 11.82 5.81 14.11
CA ARG A 22 12.21 4.84 13.08
C ARG A 22 12.33 5.44 11.68
N THR A 23 11.54 6.46 11.37
CA THR A 23 11.41 6.98 9.98
C THR A 23 12.03 8.34 9.77
N LYS A 24 12.49 9.02 10.83
CA LYS A 24 13.08 10.37 10.74
C LYS A 24 14.28 10.47 9.81
N GLU A 25 14.97 9.35 9.56
CA GLU A 25 16.16 9.27 8.71
C GLU A 25 15.85 8.90 7.24
N ARG A 26 14.56 8.69 6.89
CA ARG A 26 14.17 8.41 5.50
C ARG A 26 14.59 9.55 4.56
N PRO A 27 14.98 9.27 3.30
CA PRO A 27 15.62 10.26 2.43
C PRO A 27 14.85 11.58 2.27
N ILE A 28 13.53 11.52 2.10
CA ILE A 28 12.68 12.72 1.95
C ILE A 28 12.42 13.40 3.31
N ALA A 29 12.21 12.61 4.37
CA ALA A 29 11.98 13.12 5.72
C ALA A 29 13.22 13.84 6.27
N SER A 30 14.42 13.30 6.03
CA SER A 30 15.69 13.88 6.46
C SER A 30 16.23 14.97 5.53
N GLY A 31 15.55 15.24 4.41
CA GLY A 31 15.98 16.24 3.42
C GLY A 31 17.19 15.84 2.56
N LYS A 32 17.59 14.55 2.57
CA LYS A 32 18.65 14.03 1.68
C LYS A 32 18.21 14.02 0.21
N VAL A 33 16.90 13.95 -0.03
CA VAL A 33 16.27 14.06 -1.35
C VAL A 33 15.15 15.09 -1.25
N SER A 34 15.14 16.07 -2.16
CA SER A 34 14.09 17.07 -2.23
C SER A 34 12.78 16.47 -2.77
N VAL A 35 11.66 17.10 -2.43
CA VAL A 35 10.34 16.68 -2.94
C VAL A 35 10.28 16.79 -4.47
N LEU A 36 10.95 17.79 -5.05
CA LEU A 36 11.00 17.98 -6.49
C LEU A 36 11.75 16.84 -7.19
N GLU A 37 12.94 16.46 -6.69
CA GLU A 37 13.68 15.30 -7.21
C GLU A 37 12.85 14.03 -7.10
N ALA A 38 12.27 13.77 -5.94
CA ALA A 38 11.39 12.62 -5.72
C ALA A 38 10.20 12.60 -6.71
N PHE A 39 9.59 13.74 -7.00
CA PHE A 39 8.50 13.84 -7.97
C PHE A 39 8.96 13.56 -9.41
N ILE A 40 10.14 14.05 -9.80
CA ILE A 40 10.74 13.72 -11.11
C ILE A 40 10.93 12.20 -11.24
N TYR A 41 11.43 11.53 -10.20
CA TYR A 41 11.56 10.06 -10.18
C TYR A 41 10.19 9.36 -10.33
N ILE A 42 9.14 9.84 -9.67
CA ILE A 42 7.79 9.29 -9.82
C ILE A 42 7.34 9.36 -11.29
N VAL A 43 7.47 10.52 -11.93
CA VAL A 43 7.05 10.70 -13.33
C VAL A 43 7.82 9.75 -14.25
N LEU A 44 9.15 9.67 -14.12
CA LEU A 44 9.98 8.77 -14.92
C LEU A 44 9.59 7.30 -14.74
N LEU A 45 9.39 6.86 -13.49
CA LEU A 45 8.97 5.50 -13.18
C LEU A 45 7.56 5.19 -13.70
N CYS A 46 6.64 6.15 -13.66
CA CYS A 46 5.30 6.01 -14.21
C CYS A 46 5.34 5.89 -15.74
N LEU A 47 6.17 6.67 -16.43
CA LEU A 47 6.35 6.58 -17.89
C LEU A 47 6.92 5.22 -18.30
N ILE A 48 7.96 4.74 -17.61
CA ILE A 48 8.52 3.40 -17.86
C ILE A 48 7.47 2.32 -17.62
N ALA A 49 6.71 2.43 -16.52
CA ALA A 49 5.65 1.47 -16.22
C ALA A 49 4.52 1.50 -17.26
N LEU A 50 4.17 2.68 -17.78
CA LEU A 50 3.18 2.83 -18.85
C LEU A 50 3.66 2.16 -20.15
N LEU A 51 4.92 2.36 -20.55
CA LEU A 51 5.47 1.72 -21.75
C LEU A 51 5.41 0.18 -21.66
N ILE A 52 5.68 -0.37 -20.48
CA ILE A 52 5.54 -1.81 -20.20
C ILE A 52 4.06 -2.23 -20.24
N LEU A 53 3.17 -1.46 -19.59
CA LEU A 53 1.75 -1.77 -19.51
C LEU A 53 1.10 -1.84 -20.89
N LEU A 54 1.47 -0.94 -21.80
CA LEU A 54 0.95 -0.88 -23.17
C LEU A 54 1.30 -2.12 -24.03
N GLN A 55 2.21 -3.00 -23.57
CA GLN A 55 2.54 -4.25 -24.25
C GLN A 55 1.55 -5.38 -23.95
N PHE A 56 0.60 -5.17 -23.02
CA PHE A 56 -0.37 -6.19 -22.62
C PHE A 56 -1.71 -6.03 -23.35
N ASN A 57 -2.61 -6.98 -23.13
CA ASN A 57 -3.98 -6.90 -23.63
C ASN A 57 -4.76 -5.72 -23.00
N TRP A 58 -5.83 -5.31 -23.70
CA TRP A 58 -6.65 -4.17 -23.31
C TRP A 58 -7.21 -4.28 -21.88
N LEU A 59 -7.67 -5.47 -21.48
CA LEU A 59 -8.20 -5.71 -20.14
C LEU A 59 -7.13 -5.40 -19.06
N THR A 60 -5.91 -5.88 -19.26
CA THR A 60 -4.79 -5.65 -18.35
C THR A 60 -4.36 -4.19 -18.33
N ILE A 61 -4.39 -3.50 -19.47
CA ILE A 61 -4.10 -2.06 -19.55
C ILE A 61 -5.11 -1.25 -18.71
N VAL A 62 -6.40 -1.53 -18.86
CA VAL A 62 -7.47 -0.87 -18.08
C VAL A 62 -7.28 -1.12 -16.59
N LEU A 63 -7.06 -2.38 -16.20
CA LEU A 63 -6.86 -2.75 -14.79
C LEU A 63 -5.59 -2.14 -14.21
N GLY A 64 -4.49 -2.14 -14.95
CA GLY A 64 -3.23 -1.53 -14.53
C GLY A 64 -3.33 -0.02 -14.37
N THR A 65 -4.07 0.66 -15.24
CA THR A 65 -4.32 2.09 -15.13
C THR A 65 -5.22 2.40 -13.93
N SER A 66 -6.26 1.60 -13.71
CA SER A 66 -7.18 1.77 -12.57
C SER A 66 -6.49 1.62 -11.22
N SER A 67 -5.40 0.83 -11.13
CA SER A 67 -4.64 0.64 -9.89
C SER A 67 -4.01 1.93 -9.37
N MET A 68 -3.79 2.94 -10.23
CA MET A 68 -3.24 4.23 -9.84
C MET A 68 -4.11 4.93 -8.80
N ILE A 69 -5.44 4.76 -8.88
CA ILE A 69 -6.38 5.33 -7.92
C ILE A 69 -6.03 4.85 -6.52
N LEU A 70 -5.83 3.54 -6.33
CA LEU A 70 -5.47 2.96 -5.04
C LEU A 70 -4.07 3.39 -4.60
N VAL A 71 -3.07 3.35 -5.49
CA VAL A 71 -1.68 3.71 -5.18
C VAL A 71 -1.57 5.15 -4.65
N PHE A 72 -2.24 6.10 -5.29
CA PHE A 72 -2.15 7.51 -4.90
C PHE A 72 -3.11 7.89 -3.76
N THR A 73 -4.20 7.15 -3.55
CA THR A 73 -5.09 7.42 -2.41
C THR A 73 -4.62 6.77 -1.11
N TYR A 74 -3.93 5.63 -1.19
CA TYR A 74 -3.48 4.86 -0.02
C TYR A 74 -2.75 5.67 1.05
N PRO A 75 -1.74 6.51 0.75
CA PRO A 75 -0.99 7.22 1.78
C PRO A 75 -1.86 8.12 2.65
N PHE A 76 -2.96 8.64 2.10
CA PHE A 76 -3.89 9.50 2.83
C PHE A 76 -4.76 8.74 3.84
N MET A 77 -4.90 7.42 3.70
CA MET A 77 -5.86 6.63 4.48
C MET A 77 -5.56 6.67 5.97
N LYS A 78 -4.29 6.73 6.39
CA LYS A 78 -3.92 6.83 7.81
C LYS A 78 -4.35 8.13 8.50
N ARG A 79 -4.76 9.15 7.71
CA ARG A 79 -5.32 10.42 8.20
C ARG A 79 -6.84 10.34 8.34
N ILE A 80 -7.48 9.51 7.52
CA ILE A 80 -8.94 9.50 7.34
C ILE A 80 -9.57 8.34 8.13
N THR A 81 -8.99 7.15 8.08
CA THR A 81 -9.55 5.90 8.59
C THR A 81 -8.58 5.12 9.46
N TYR A 82 -9.09 4.26 10.34
CA TYR A 82 -8.32 3.28 11.11
C TYR A 82 -8.01 1.99 10.33
N TRP A 83 -8.29 1.97 9.03
CA TRP A 83 -8.07 0.81 8.17
C TRP A 83 -7.03 1.04 7.04
N PRO A 84 -5.96 1.84 7.19
CA PRO A 84 -5.01 2.03 6.10
C PRO A 84 -4.37 0.71 5.63
N GLN A 85 -4.19 -0.27 6.53
CA GLN A 85 -3.71 -1.62 6.22
C GLN A 85 -4.60 -2.35 5.20
N LEU A 86 -5.91 -2.11 5.21
CA LEU A 86 -6.83 -2.69 4.22
C LEU A 86 -6.56 -2.12 2.83
N PHE A 87 -6.38 -0.79 2.75
CA PHE A 87 -6.05 -0.11 1.50
C PHE A 87 -4.64 -0.47 1.00
N LEU A 88 -3.69 -0.72 1.92
CA LEU A 88 -2.41 -1.29 1.56
C LEU A 88 -2.59 -2.67 0.93
N GLY A 89 -3.39 -3.55 1.55
CA GLY A 89 -3.70 -4.86 1.00
C GLY A 89 -4.33 -4.78 -0.40
N LEU A 90 -5.29 -3.87 -0.60
CA LEU A 90 -5.91 -3.65 -1.91
C LEU A 90 -4.87 -3.22 -2.96
N THR A 91 -3.99 -2.29 -2.59
CA THR A 91 -2.98 -1.73 -3.50
C THR A 91 -1.88 -2.72 -3.82
N PHE A 92 -1.32 -3.38 -2.79
CA PHE A 92 -0.14 -4.23 -2.89
C PHE A 92 -0.42 -5.50 -3.69
N ASN A 93 -1.63 -6.07 -3.51
CA ASN A 93 -2.00 -7.35 -4.10
C ASN A 93 -2.63 -7.21 -5.50
N TRP A 94 -2.83 -5.99 -6.01
CA TRP A 94 -3.47 -5.74 -7.32
C TRP A 94 -2.78 -6.46 -8.48
N GLY A 95 -1.47 -6.71 -8.33
CA GLY A 95 -0.66 -7.48 -9.27
C GLY A 95 -1.15 -8.91 -9.50
N ILE A 96 -1.90 -9.52 -8.58
CA ILE A 96 -2.51 -10.85 -8.75
C ILE A 96 -3.52 -10.82 -9.90
N ILE A 97 -4.44 -9.86 -9.89
CA ILE A 97 -5.46 -9.72 -10.93
C ILE A 97 -4.78 -9.39 -12.26
N MET A 98 -3.84 -8.44 -12.26
CA MET A 98 -3.12 -8.07 -13.48
C MET A 98 -2.31 -9.23 -14.07
N GLY A 99 -1.61 -10.01 -13.24
CA GLY A 99 -0.84 -11.16 -13.68
C GLY A 99 -1.73 -12.23 -14.32
N TRP A 100 -2.91 -12.46 -13.73
CA TRP A 100 -3.91 -13.35 -14.30
C TRP A 100 -4.44 -12.86 -15.65
N THR A 101 -4.90 -11.61 -15.73
CA THR A 101 -5.47 -11.06 -16.96
C THR A 101 -4.43 -10.90 -18.06
N ALA A 102 -3.16 -10.67 -17.71
CA ALA A 102 -2.07 -10.58 -18.67
C ALA A 102 -1.93 -11.88 -19.50
N MET A 103 -2.11 -13.03 -18.85
CA MET A 103 -1.96 -14.36 -19.48
C MET A 103 -3.25 -14.89 -20.08
N THR A 104 -4.38 -14.69 -19.41
CA THR A 104 -5.66 -15.32 -19.79
C THR A 104 -6.60 -14.40 -20.55
N ASN A 105 -6.38 -13.08 -20.49
CA ASN A 105 -7.26 -12.04 -21.01
C ASN A 105 -8.73 -12.19 -20.55
N ASN A 106 -8.95 -12.73 -19.36
CA ASN A 106 -10.26 -12.90 -18.73
C ASN A 106 -10.14 -12.76 -17.20
N ILE A 107 -11.25 -12.49 -16.51
CA ILE A 107 -11.32 -12.53 -15.05
C ILE A 107 -12.21 -13.71 -14.67
N SER A 108 -11.62 -14.70 -14.02
CA SER A 108 -12.34 -15.82 -13.41
C SER A 108 -12.35 -15.67 -11.90
N ILE A 109 -12.96 -16.61 -11.18
CA ILE A 109 -13.14 -16.51 -9.73
C ILE A 109 -11.84 -16.77 -8.95
N GLU A 110 -10.93 -17.57 -9.50
CA GLU A 110 -9.66 -17.98 -8.90
C GLU A 110 -8.75 -16.79 -8.53
N PRO A 111 -8.42 -15.85 -9.43
CA PRO A 111 -7.60 -14.68 -9.07
C PRO A 111 -8.30 -13.76 -8.09
N ILE A 112 -9.64 -13.73 -8.06
CA ILE A 112 -10.42 -12.91 -7.12
C ILE A 112 -10.29 -13.50 -5.71
N ILE A 113 -10.48 -14.81 -5.56
CA ILE A 113 -10.30 -15.51 -4.28
C ILE A 113 -8.87 -15.28 -3.78
N LEU A 114 -7.86 -15.52 -4.63
CA LEU A 114 -6.46 -15.32 -4.27
C LEU A 114 -6.17 -13.86 -3.87
N TYR A 115 -6.75 -12.90 -4.58
CA TYR A 115 -6.60 -11.48 -4.26
C TYR A 115 -7.18 -11.14 -2.89
N PHE A 116 -8.38 -11.64 -2.54
CA PHE A 116 -8.94 -11.46 -1.21
C PHE A 116 -8.10 -12.16 -0.13
N SER A 117 -7.65 -13.39 -0.34
CA SER A 117 -6.74 -14.08 0.57
C SER A 117 -5.48 -13.25 0.86
N ALA A 118 -4.88 -12.68 -0.18
CA ALA A 118 -3.69 -11.87 -0.06
C ALA A 118 -3.95 -10.54 0.66
N ILE A 119 -5.13 -9.92 0.49
CA ILE A 119 -5.52 -8.72 1.26
C ILE A 119 -5.58 -9.01 2.75
N PHE A 120 -6.23 -10.11 3.15
CA PHE A 120 -6.32 -10.48 4.57
C PHE A 120 -4.97 -10.87 5.15
N TRP A 121 -4.12 -11.52 4.36
CA TRP A 121 -2.72 -11.76 4.73
C TRP A 121 -1.98 -10.45 5.00
N THR A 122 -2.08 -9.48 4.09
CA THR A 122 -1.51 -8.12 4.26
C THR A 122 -2.06 -7.41 5.47
N LEU A 123 -3.38 -7.48 5.69
CA LEU A 123 -4.03 -6.89 6.85
C LEU A 123 -3.45 -7.45 8.16
N GLY A 124 -3.23 -8.76 8.23
CA GLY A 124 -2.62 -9.43 9.38
C GLY A 124 -1.19 -8.98 9.64
N TYR A 125 -0.27 -9.19 8.67
CA TYR A 125 1.15 -8.91 8.92
C TYR A 125 1.43 -7.43 9.09
N ASP A 126 0.72 -6.55 8.38
CA ASP A 126 0.95 -5.10 8.46
C ASP A 126 0.37 -4.52 9.76
N THR A 127 -0.66 -5.15 10.33
CA THR A 127 -1.12 -4.84 11.69
C THR A 127 -0.06 -5.21 12.73
N ILE A 128 0.58 -6.38 12.60
CA ILE A 128 1.68 -6.79 13.49
C ILE A 128 2.84 -5.80 13.36
N TYR A 129 3.21 -5.44 12.12
CA TYR A 129 4.26 -4.47 11.85
C TYR A 129 3.98 -3.12 12.54
N GLY A 130 2.75 -2.61 12.40
CA GLY A 130 2.31 -1.35 12.99
C GLY A 130 2.21 -1.33 14.52
N LEU A 131 2.39 -2.45 15.22
CA LEU A 131 2.48 -2.45 16.70
C LEU A 131 3.78 -1.78 17.18
N GLN A 132 4.83 -1.79 16.35
CA GLN A 132 6.13 -1.22 16.71
C GLN A 132 6.06 0.30 16.85
N ASP A 133 5.19 0.95 16.08
CA ASP A 133 5.07 2.41 16.04
C ASP A 133 3.88 2.92 16.89
N ILE A 134 3.18 2.05 17.64
CA ILE A 134 1.90 2.39 18.28
C ILE A 134 1.99 3.60 19.23
N ARG A 135 3.10 3.73 19.97
CA ARG A 135 3.30 4.85 20.90
C ARG A 135 3.42 6.17 20.16
N ASP A 136 4.24 6.19 19.11
CA ASP A 136 4.46 7.39 18.30
C ASP A 136 3.18 7.74 17.53
N ASP A 137 2.50 6.74 16.96
CA ASP A 137 1.24 6.90 16.22
C ASP A 137 0.11 7.50 17.06
N GLU A 138 -0.04 7.07 18.32
CA GLU A 138 -1.04 7.63 19.24
C GLU A 138 -0.74 9.09 19.58
N ILE A 139 0.53 9.46 19.78
CA ILE A 139 0.95 10.84 20.09
C ILE A 139 0.69 11.76 18.91
N ILE A 140 1.01 11.32 17.69
CA ILE A 140 0.87 12.13 16.47
C ILE A 140 -0.53 12.04 15.84
N GLY A 141 -1.43 11.23 16.41
CA GLY A 141 -2.81 11.06 15.96
C GLY A 141 -2.96 10.28 14.65
N VAL A 142 -1.99 9.41 14.30
CA VAL A 142 -2.08 8.52 13.15
C VAL A 142 -3.06 7.39 13.44
N LYS A 143 -3.96 7.13 12.49
CA LYS A 143 -4.96 6.07 12.59
C LYS A 143 -4.45 4.81 11.89
N SER A 144 -4.59 3.67 12.54
CA SER A 144 -4.15 2.36 12.03
C SER A 144 -4.94 1.21 12.65
N THR A 145 -4.91 0.03 12.04
CA THR A 145 -5.51 -1.16 12.64
C THR A 145 -4.80 -1.57 13.93
N SER A 146 -3.48 -1.33 14.03
CA SER A 146 -2.71 -1.57 15.26
C SER A 146 -3.21 -0.70 16.41
N VAL A 147 -3.46 0.59 16.17
CA VAL A 147 -4.06 1.49 17.17
C VAL A 147 -5.50 1.08 17.50
N LYS A 148 -6.32 0.76 16.48
CA LYS A 148 -7.73 0.38 16.67
C LYS A 148 -7.91 -0.90 17.47
N PHE A 149 -7.09 -1.92 17.21
CA PHE A 149 -7.20 -3.24 17.81
C PHE A 149 -6.19 -3.50 18.92
N LYS A 150 -5.55 -2.47 19.48
CA LYS A 150 -4.45 -2.59 20.46
C LYS A 150 -4.73 -3.53 21.65
N ASN A 151 -5.98 -3.61 22.11
CA ASN A 151 -6.38 -4.48 23.22
C ASN A 151 -6.71 -5.92 22.79
N ASN A 152 -7.02 -6.15 21.51
CA ASN A 152 -7.53 -7.41 20.96
C ASN A 152 -6.73 -7.87 19.72
N VAL A 153 -5.46 -7.49 19.61
CA VAL A 153 -4.65 -7.71 18.40
C VAL A 153 -4.60 -9.17 17.99
N LYS A 154 -4.42 -10.09 18.96
CA LYS A 154 -4.35 -11.54 18.68
C LYS A 154 -5.62 -12.07 18.03
N VAL A 155 -6.78 -11.62 18.49
CA VAL A 155 -8.07 -12.00 17.92
C VAL A 155 -8.20 -11.45 16.51
N PHE A 156 -7.89 -10.17 16.30
CA PHE A 156 -7.98 -9.55 14.98
C PHE A 156 -7.05 -10.20 13.95
N VAL A 157 -5.77 -10.38 14.29
CA VAL A 157 -4.77 -11.03 13.44
C VAL A 157 -5.15 -12.50 13.18
N GLY A 158 -5.58 -13.22 14.22
CA GLY A 158 -6.07 -14.60 14.08
C GLY A 158 -7.24 -14.71 13.11
N THR A 159 -8.21 -13.79 13.19
CA THR A 159 -9.33 -13.73 12.24
C THR A 159 -8.85 -13.45 10.83
N CYS A 160 -7.91 -12.52 10.63
CA CYS A 160 -7.36 -12.22 9.30
C CYS A 160 -6.75 -13.49 8.66
N TYR A 161 -5.98 -14.25 9.43
CA TYR A 161 -5.36 -15.48 8.92
C TYR A 161 -6.32 -16.66 8.84
N SER A 162 -7.46 -16.65 9.53
CA SER A 162 -8.43 -17.75 9.47
C SER A 162 -9.46 -17.62 8.34
N LEU A 163 -9.71 -16.40 7.85
CA LEU A 163 -10.77 -16.15 6.87
C LEU A 163 -10.46 -16.70 5.45
N PHE A 164 -9.21 -17.02 5.14
CA PHE A 164 -8.78 -17.36 3.77
C PHE A 164 -7.63 -18.40 3.70
N VAL A 165 -7.60 -19.34 4.66
CA VAL A 165 -6.76 -20.56 4.60
C VAL A 165 -7.48 -21.66 3.83
#